data_AF-A0A1H5M2X1-F1
#
_entry.id   AF-A0A1H5M2X1-F1
#
_cell.length_a   1.000
_cell.length_b   1.000
_cell.length_c   1.000
_cell.angle_alpha   90.00
_cell.angle_beta   90.00
_cell.angle_gamma   90.00
#
_symmetry.space_group_name_H-M   'P 1'
#
loop_
_entity.id
_entity.type
_entity.pdbx_description
1 polymer ?
#
loop_
_entity_poly.entity_id
_entity_poly.type
_entity_poly.pdbx_seq_one_letter_code
_entity_poly.pdbx_strand_id
1 'polypeptide(L)'
;MSREWVDDRSPFPLDKRWVMRCDETGCATKSEPSVQQPPLDQFVAAGWFIGKTFGDICPACLAAGIEPRDTPHQLMPEVIK
;
A
#
# COMPACT_ATOMS: atom_id res chain seq x y z
N MET A 1 1.29 7.23 -14.93
CA MET A 1 2.35 6.25 -14.63
C MET A 1 1.85 5.38 -13.49
N SER A 2 2.07 4.07 -13.57
CA SER A 2 1.35 3.01 -12.85
C SER A 2 1.93 2.69 -11.46
N ARG A 3 1.05 2.39 -10.50
CA ARG A 3 1.34 1.83 -9.16
C ARG A 3 2.51 0.85 -9.21
N GLU A 4 3.53 1.07 -8.37
CA GLU A 4 4.76 0.31 -8.41
C GLU A 4 4.65 -0.96 -7.56
N TRP A 5 4.21 -2.05 -8.19
CA TRP A 5 4.27 -3.36 -7.58
C TRP A 5 5.69 -3.91 -7.74
N VAL A 6 6.33 -4.25 -6.62
CA VAL A 6 7.71 -4.73 -6.65
C VAL A 6 7.73 -6.25 -6.61
N ASP A 7 8.11 -6.86 -7.74
CA ASP A 7 8.56 -8.25 -7.84
C ASP A 7 9.87 -8.38 -7.03
N ASP A 8 9.82 -9.05 -5.88
CA ASP A 8 10.99 -9.22 -5.00
C ASP A 8 11.91 -10.30 -5.59
N ARG A 9 12.83 -9.89 -6.46
CA ARG A 9 13.66 -10.77 -7.30
C ARG A 9 14.89 -11.39 -6.62
N SER A 10 14.98 -11.55 -5.31
CA SER A 10 15.98 -12.46 -4.70
C SER A 10 15.90 -12.63 -3.17
N PRO A 11 16.32 -13.80 -2.62
CA PRO A 11 16.79 -15.01 -3.32
C PRO A 11 15.81 -16.21 -3.22
N PHE A 12 16.06 -17.20 -4.09
CA PHE A 12 15.27 -18.40 -4.41
C PHE A 12 14.59 -19.13 -3.22
N PRO A 13 13.38 -19.71 -3.40
CA PRO A 13 12.62 -19.80 -4.64
C PRO A 13 12.07 -18.45 -5.11
N LEU A 14 12.04 -18.26 -6.43
CA LEU A 14 11.53 -17.06 -7.11
C LEU A 14 10.02 -16.94 -6.89
N ASP A 15 9.66 -16.51 -5.70
CA ASP A 15 8.32 -16.18 -5.30
C ASP A 15 7.98 -14.81 -5.89
N LYS A 16 7.45 -14.79 -7.13
CA LYS A 16 6.89 -13.61 -7.81
C LYS A 16 5.67 -13.10 -7.03
N ARG A 17 5.91 -12.56 -5.84
CA ARG A 17 4.87 -12.20 -4.90
C ARG A 17 4.68 -10.69 -4.90
N TRP A 18 3.44 -10.31 -5.09
CA TRP A 18 2.94 -8.96 -5.02
C TRP A 18 2.93 -8.51 -3.56
N VAL A 19 3.56 -7.38 -3.30
CA VAL A 19 3.52 -6.69 -2.01
C VAL A 19 3.09 -5.25 -2.23
N MET A 20 2.26 -4.74 -1.33
CA MET A 20 2.03 -3.30 -1.19
C MET A 20 3.14 -2.72 -0.32
N ARG A 21 3.66 -1.54 -0.70
CA ARG A 21 4.70 -0.84 0.06
C ARG A 21 4.15 0.50 0.54
N CYS A 22 4.60 0.92 1.72
CA CYS A 22 4.35 2.28 2.18
C CYS A 22 5.21 3.25 1.35
N ASP A 23 4.60 4.32 0.86
CA ASP A 23 5.28 5.38 0.11
C ASP A 23 5.95 6.43 1.02
N GLU A 24 5.77 6.34 2.34
CA GLU A 24 6.43 7.25 3.27
C GLU A 24 7.95 7.04 3.28
N THR A 25 8.69 8.13 3.17
CA THR A 25 10.15 8.10 3.06
C THR A 25 10.78 7.44 4.29
N GLY A 26 11.53 6.36 4.08
CA GLY A 26 12.19 5.62 5.16
C GLY A 26 11.30 4.60 5.86
N CYS A 27 10.03 4.47 5.48
CA CYS A 27 9.17 3.40 5.94
C CYS A 27 9.47 2.12 5.15
N ALA A 28 9.89 1.06 5.85
CA ALA A 28 10.12 -0.25 5.24
C ALA A 28 8.89 -1.17 5.28
N THR A 29 7.73 -0.68 5.75
CA THR A 29 6.52 -1.49 5.89
C THR A 29 6.02 -1.99 4.53
N LYS A 30 5.79 -3.30 4.46
CA LYS A 30 5.22 -3.98 3.30
C LYS A 30 4.05 -4.86 3.76
N SER A 31 3.10 -5.13 2.88
CA SER A 31 2.09 -6.15 3.13
C SER A 31 2.69 -7.55 3.11
N GLU A 32 1.88 -8.53 3.53
CA GLU A 32 2.19 -9.93 3.26
C GLU A 32 2.35 -10.17 1.74
N PRO A 33 3.35 -10.94 1.32
CA PRO A 33 3.55 -11.26 -0.10
C PRO A 33 2.46 -12.21 -0.63
N SER A 34 1.85 -11.86 -1.75
CA SER A 34 0.80 -12.66 -2.39
C SER A 34 1.18 -13.13 -3.79
N VAL A 35 0.86 -14.37 -4.15
CA VAL A 35 1.15 -14.95 -5.48
C VAL A 35 0.36 -14.24 -6.59
N GLN A 36 -0.82 -13.71 -6.27
CA GLN A 36 -1.64 -12.92 -7.19
C GLN A 36 -1.75 -11.49 -6.68
N GLN A 37 -1.91 -10.52 -7.58
CA GLN A 37 -2.09 -9.13 -7.21
C GLN A 37 -3.33 -8.98 -6.31
N PRO A 38 -3.17 -8.63 -5.01
CA PRO A 38 -4.31 -8.50 -4.13
C PRO A 38 -5.16 -7.30 -4.52
N PRO A 39 -6.49 -7.39 -4.40
CA PRO A 39 -7.37 -6.25 -4.64
C PRO A 39 -7.19 -5.18 -3.55
N LEU A 40 -7.38 -3.91 -3.94
CA LEU A 40 -7.03 -2.77 -3.09
C LEU A 40 -7.93 -2.60 -1.86
N ASP A 41 -9.16 -3.10 -1.95
CA ASP A 41 -10.15 -3.12 -0.87
C ASP A 41 -9.64 -3.90 0.36
N GLN A 42 -8.84 -4.95 0.16
CA GLN A 42 -8.21 -5.68 1.27
C GLN A 42 -7.26 -4.79 2.08
N PHE A 43 -6.52 -3.91 1.41
CA PHE A 43 -5.59 -3.00 2.10
C PHE A 43 -6.33 -1.86 2.79
N VAL A 44 -7.40 -1.33 2.17
CA VAL A 44 -8.29 -0.36 2.83
C VAL A 44 -8.89 -0.98 4.10
N ALA A 45 -9.39 -2.22 4.03
CA ALA A 45 -9.92 -2.93 5.19
C ALA A 45 -8.85 -3.21 6.26
N ALA A 46 -7.59 -3.40 5.86
CA ALA A 46 -6.44 -3.52 6.75
C ALA A 46 -5.96 -2.16 7.31
N GLY A 47 -6.65 -1.05 7.02
CA GLY A 47 -6.35 0.27 7.55
C GLY A 47 -5.26 1.03 6.78
N TRP A 48 -4.91 0.61 5.58
CA TRP A 48 -4.04 1.40 4.71
C TRP A 48 -4.81 2.57 4.12
N PHE A 49 -4.13 3.71 4.02
CA PHE A 49 -4.58 4.76 3.12
C PHE A 49 -4.11 4.41 1.71
N ILE A 50 -5.04 4.38 0.77
CA ILE A 50 -4.76 4.09 -0.63
C ILE A 50 -4.92 5.37 -1.44
N GLY A 51 -3.82 5.85 -2.01
CA GLY A 51 -3.80 7.05 -2.84
C GLY A 51 -4.52 6.84 -4.17
N LYS A 52 -5.15 7.89 -4.68
CA LYS A 52 -5.81 7.87 -5.99
C LYS A 52 -4.81 7.58 -7.10
N THR A 53 -3.62 8.20 -7.01
CA THR A 53 -2.54 8.12 -7.99
C THR A 53 -1.25 7.55 -7.38
N PHE A 54 -0.81 8.03 -6.22
CA PHE A 54 0.35 7.57 -5.45
C PHE A 54 0.19 7.97 -3.97
N GLY A 55 1.07 7.54 -3.07
CA GLY A 55 1.00 7.92 -1.66
C GLY A 55 0.20 6.93 -0.82
N ASP A 56 0.40 5.63 -1.07
CA ASP A 56 -0.14 4.59 -0.21
C ASP A 56 0.58 4.63 1.15
N ILE A 57 -0.16 4.81 2.24
CA ILE A 57 0.42 4.96 3.58
C ILE A 57 -0.06 3.81 4.47
N CYS A 58 0.90 3.14 5.11
CA CYS A 58 0.60 2.03 6.00
C CYS A 58 -0.12 2.50 7.28
N PRO A 59 -0.91 1.63 7.94
CA PRO A 59 -1.64 1.98 9.15
C PRO A 59 -0.74 2.48 10.28
N ALA A 60 0.51 2.01 10.35
CA ALA A 60 1.48 2.47 11.34
C ALA A 60 1.91 3.93 11.12
N CYS A 61 2.16 4.33 9.87
CA CYS A 61 2.48 5.71 9.52
C CYS A 61 1.28 6.63 9.75
N LEU A 62 0.06 6.18 9.41
CA LEU A 62 -1.17 6.94 9.73
C LEU A 62 -1.35 7.12 11.24
N ALA A 63 -1.13 6.07 12.03
CA ALA A 63 -1.21 6.14 13.49
C ALA A 63 -0.11 7.04 14.10
N ALA A 64 1.04 7.18 13.41
CA ALA A 64 2.10 8.12 13.78
C ALA A 64 1.81 9.57 13.35
N GLY A 65 0.66 9.84 12.71
CA GLY A 65 0.26 11.17 12.26
C GLY A 65 0.84 11.59 10.91
N ILE A 66 1.37 10.65 10.11
CA ILE A 66 1.80 10.94 8.75
C ILE A 66 0.56 11.19 7.89
N GLU A 67 0.47 12.39 7.32
CA GLU A 67 -0.62 12.75 6.42
C GLU A 67 -0.33 12.26 4.99
N PRO A 68 -1.30 11.56 4.36
CA PRO A 68 -1.19 11.21 2.97
C PRO A 68 -1.09 12.44 2.07
N ARG A 69 -0.20 12.37 1.07
CA ARG A 69 0.07 13.49 0.17
C ARG A 69 -0.84 13.55 -1.05
N ASP A 70 -1.64 12.52 -1.26
CA ASP A 70 -2.57 12.40 -2.38
C ASP A 70 -4.02 12.32 -1.87
N THR A 71 -4.95 12.54 -2.78
CA THR A 71 -6.37 12.30 -2.55
C THR A 71 -6.67 10.81 -2.35
N PRO A 72 -7.64 10.45 -1.49
CA PRO A 72 -8.02 9.06 -1.29
C PRO A 72 -8.57 8.46 -2.59
N HIS A 73 -8.23 7.19 -2.83
CA HIS A 73 -8.84 6.42 -3.91
C HIS A 73 -10.34 6.25 -3.68
N GLN A 74 -11.13 6.10 -4.75
CA GLN A 74 -12.59 5.91 -4.69
C GLN A 74 -13.07 4.70 -3.84
N LEU A 75 -12.16 3.80 -3.50
CA LEU A 75 -12.44 2.63 -2.66
C LEU A 75 -12.36 2.95 -1.16
N MET A 76 -11.74 4.08 -0.80
CA MET A 76 -11.75 4.54 0.57
C MET A 76 -13.15 5.10 0.86
N PRO A 77 -13.81 4.67 1.95
CA PRO A 77 -15.06 5.30 2.35
C PRO A 77 -14.78 6.80 2.54
N GLU A 78 -15.61 7.66 1.96
CA GLU A 78 -15.53 9.09 2.22
C GLU A 78 -15.56 9.27 3.73
N VAL A 79 -14.47 9.78 4.30
CA VAL A 79 -14.42 10.15 5.70
C VAL A 79 -15.37 11.33 5.81
N ILE A 80 -16.64 11.04 6.12
CA ILE A 80 -17.63 12.04 6.48
C ILE A 80 -17.06 12.71 7.73
N LYS A 81 -16.64 13.97 7.55
CA LYS A 81 -16.10 14.86 8.58
C LYS A 81 -17.10 15.05 9.72
#